data_AF-A0A5C3Q0Y9-F1
#
_entry.id   AF-A0A5C3Q0Y9-F1
#
_cell.length_a   1.000
_cell.length_b   1.000
_cell.length_c   1.000
_cell.angle_alpha   90.00
_cell.angle_beta   90.00
_cell.angle_gamma   90.00
#
_symmetry.space_group_name_H-M   'P 1'
#
loop_
_entity.id
_entity.type
_entity.pdbx_description
1 polymer ?
#
loop_
_entity_poly.entity_id
_entity_poly.type
_entity_poly.pdbx_seq_one_letter_code
_entity_poly.pdbx_strand_id
1 'polypeptide(L)'
;MPSHRSFVSELGLALASKSRTRAFSTINQHAEDTRDLLRSLHEFRNEYSPSIRILHPQSLSLILVEAVAPPKGWDFGIASWRDHIALTLVCRAWCSVALHTPSFWSSLPISTSLEFPKTLARSKDTPMIVRTSGRIAQDTDRERYFEAFQAMLEPERLNEFHVEAYYHGKRALPKDNPGRVYTTCERVEGRL
;
A
#
# COMPACT_ATOMS: atom_id res chain seq x y z
N MET A 1 29.10 -20.00 7.41
CA MET A 1 27.70 -19.86 7.89
C MET A 1 27.04 -21.22 7.80
N PRO A 2 26.38 -21.70 8.88
CA PRO A 2 25.66 -22.97 8.85
C PRO A 2 24.60 -22.94 7.74
N SER A 3 24.36 -24.10 7.10
CA SER A 3 23.32 -24.19 6.07
C SER A 3 21.94 -24.01 6.72
N HIS A 4 20.97 -23.47 5.97
CA HIS A 4 19.58 -23.35 6.44
C HIS A 4 19.02 -24.69 6.96
N ARG A 5 19.43 -25.81 6.35
CA ARG A 5 19.06 -27.15 6.81
C ARG A 5 19.67 -27.50 8.18
N SER A 6 20.95 -27.19 8.43
CA SER A 6 21.60 -27.40 9.73
C SER A 6 20.87 -26.64 10.83
N PHE A 7 20.56 -25.37 10.56
CA PHE A 7 19.86 -24.52 11.52
C PHE A 7 18.47 -25.07 11.90
N VAL A 8 17.66 -25.48 10.91
CA VAL A 8 16.32 -26.04 11.18
C VAL A 8 16.43 -27.33 11.99
N SER A 9 17.41 -28.19 11.71
CA SER A 9 17.64 -29.41 12.48
C SER A 9 18.06 -29.13 13.93
N GLU A 10 18.97 -28.19 14.15
CA GLU A 10 19.39 -27.77 15.50
C GLU A 10 18.24 -27.14 16.29
N LEU A 11 17.43 -26.30 15.64
CA LEU A 11 16.24 -25.73 16.25
C LEU A 11 15.25 -26.84 16.63
N GLY A 12 15.00 -27.81 15.74
CA GLY A 12 14.14 -28.96 16.03
C GLY A 12 14.59 -29.74 17.26
N LEU A 13 15.89 -30.02 17.39
CA LEU A 13 16.46 -30.68 18.57
C LEU A 13 16.30 -29.84 19.84
N ALA A 14 16.54 -28.53 19.77
CA ALA A 14 16.40 -27.61 20.90
C ALA A 14 14.94 -27.45 21.36
N LEU A 15 13.98 -27.68 20.46
CA LEU A 15 12.54 -27.60 20.76
C LEU A 15 11.97 -28.91 21.32
N ALA A 16 12.56 -30.06 21.01
CA ALA A 16 12.06 -31.37 21.42
C ALA A 16 11.97 -31.55 22.95
N SER A 17 12.77 -30.82 23.72
CA SER A 17 12.76 -30.85 25.19
C SER A 17 11.84 -29.79 25.83
N LYS A 18 11.17 -28.93 25.04
CA LYS A 18 10.35 -27.83 25.54
C LYS A 18 8.85 -28.18 25.50
N SER A 19 8.07 -27.57 26.39
CA SER A 19 6.61 -27.59 26.27
C SER A 19 6.15 -26.90 24.99
N ARG A 20 5.00 -27.31 24.43
CA ARG A 20 4.46 -26.78 23.17
C ARG A 20 4.35 -25.26 23.13
N THR A 21 3.87 -24.64 24.21
CA THR A 21 3.74 -23.18 24.32
C THR A 21 5.11 -22.48 24.30
N ARG A 22 6.10 -23.02 25.03
CA ARG A 22 7.47 -22.47 25.02
C ARG A 22 8.15 -22.66 23.67
N ALA A 23 7.91 -23.80 23.02
CA ALA A 23 8.44 -24.07 21.69
C ALA A 23 7.87 -23.09 20.66
N PHE A 24 6.55 -22.88 20.66
CA PHE A 24 5.89 -21.93 19.76
C PHE A 24 6.39 -20.49 19.98
N SER A 25 6.50 -20.05 21.24
CA SER A 25 7.08 -18.73 21.55
C SER A 25 8.54 -18.61 21.09
N THR A 26 9.35 -19.66 21.23
CA THR A 26 10.74 -19.68 20.73
C THR A 26 10.78 -19.54 19.21
N ILE A 27 9.90 -20.25 18.48
CA ILE A 27 9.81 -20.16 17.01
C ILE A 27 9.42 -18.75 16.58
N ASN A 28 8.40 -18.16 17.21
CA ASN A 28 7.96 -16.81 16.87
C ASN A 28 9.06 -15.78 17.12
N GLN A 29 9.75 -15.85 18.26
CA GLN A 29 10.89 -14.97 18.53
C GLN A 29 11.96 -15.10 17.46
N HIS A 30 12.35 -16.33 17.10
CA HIS A 30 13.35 -16.54 16.07
C HIS A 30 12.92 -16.04 14.69
N ALA A 31 11.63 -16.17 14.37
CA ALA A 31 11.07 -15.62 13.14
C ALA A 31 11.14 -14.08 13.12
N GLU A 32 10.85 -13.41 14.24
CA GLU A 32 11.05 -11.95 14.35
C GLU A 32 12.52 -11.55 14.23
N ASP A 33 13.42 -12.21 14.97
CA ASP A 33 14.87 -11.93 14.92
C ASP A 33 15.41 -12.07 13.48
N THR A 34 14.95 -13.10 12.75
CA THR A 34 15.32 -13.32 11.35
C THR A 34 14.79 -12.22 10.43
N ARG A 35 13.55 -11.75 10.65
CA ARG A 35 12.99 -10.63 9.87
C ARG A 35 13.76 -9.33 10.12
N ASP A 36 14.14 -9.07 11.36
CA ASP A 36 14.92 -7.89 11.71
C ASP A 36 16.34 -7.94 11.13
N LEU A 37 16.97 -9.12 11.09
CA LEU A 37 18.24 -9.32 10.40
C LEU A 37 18.11 -9.09 8.89
N LEU A 38 17.10 -9.68 8.24
CA LEU A 38 16.86 -9.47 6.81
C LEU A 38 16.59 -7.99 6.49
N ARG A 39 15.80 -7.31 7.33
CA ARG A 39 15.57 -5.87 7.21
C ARG A 39 16.89 -5.09 7.30
N SER A 40 17.73 -5.41 8.28
CA SER A 40 19.04 -4.76 8.46
C SER A 40 19.96 -4.99 7.26
N LEU A 41 19.99 -6.22 6.71
CA LEU A 41 20.78 -6.52 5.50
C LEU A 41 20.24 -5.78 4.26
N HIS A 42 18.93 -5.64 4.13
CA HIS A 42 18.33 -4.83 3.07
C HIS A 42 18.65 -3.33 3.24
N GLU A 43 18.58 -2.81 4.47
CA GLU A 43 18.99 -1.44 4.79
C GLU A 43 20.45 -1.22 4.41
N PHE A 44 21.36 -2.12 4.82
CA PHE A 44 22.77 -2.04 4.45
C PHE A 44 22.97 -2.11 2.93
N ARG A 45 22.35 -3.07 2.24
CA ARG A 45 22.48 -3.16 0.78
C ARG A 45 22.05 -1.88 0.09
N ASN A 46 20.93 -1.31 0.51
CA ASN A 46 20.39 -0.10 -0.09
C ASN A 46 21.21 1.14 0.30
N GLU A 47 21.78 1.14 1.50
CA GLU A 47 22.75 2.14 1.96
C GLU A 47 24.03 2.11 1.12
N TYR A 48 24.57 0.94 0.78
CA TYR A 48 25.76 0.84 -0.05
C TYR A 48 25.48 0.87 -1.57
N SER A 49 24.21 0.98 -1.98
CA SER A 49 23.84 1.07 -3.40
C SER A 49 24.05 2.51 -3.91
N PRO A 50 25.00 2.74 -4.84
CA PRO A 50 25.32 4.09 -5.32
C PRO A 50 24.12 4.78 -5.97
N SER A 51 23.31 4.02 -6.72
CA SER A 51 22.16 4.56 -7.44
C SER A 51 21.06 5.07 -6.52
N ILE A 52 20.86 4.45 -5.36
CA ILE A 52 19.81 4.83 -4.40
C ILE A 52 20.25 6.05 -3.58
N ARG A 53 21.54 6.11 -3.19
CA ARG A 53 22.07 7.23 -2.41
C ARG A 53 22.21 8.54 -3.17
N ILE A 54 22.39 8.50 -4.50
CA ILE A 54 22.66 9.70 -5.30
C ILE A 54 21.38 10.47 -5.65
N LEU A 55 20.19 9.89 -5.44
CA LEU A 55 18.94 10.58 -5.75
C LEU A 55 18.71 11.75 -4.79
N HIS A 56 18.65 12.96 -5.34
CA HIS A 56 18.24 14.13 -4.60
C HIS A 56 16.82 13.93 -4.04
N PRO A 57 16.51 14.38 -2.81
CA PRO A 57 15.20 14.20 -2.19
C PRO A 57 14.02 14.60 -3.09
N GLN A 58 14.17 15.69 -3.86
CA GLN A 58 13.15 16.16 -4.80
C GLN A 58 12.93 15.19 -5.98
N SER A 59 14.00 14.59 -6.51
CA SER A 59 13.87 13.59 -7.58
C SER A 59 13.19 12.33 -7.04
N LEU A 60 13.54 11.92 -5.82
CA LEU A 60 12.93 10.78 -5.18
C LEU A 60 11.45 11.02 -4.85
N SER A 61 11.05 12.21 -4.40
CA SER A 61 9.64 12.53 -4.18
C SER A 61 8.83 12.43 -5.47
N LEU A 62 9.38 12.88 -6.60
CA LEU A 62 8.72 12.74 -7.91
C LEU A 62 8.58 11.27 -8.32
N ILE A 63 9.63 10.47 -8.12
CA ILE A 63 9.60 9.03 -8.39
C ILE A 63 8.53 8.34 -7.53
N LEU A 64 8.45 8.68 -6.25
CA LEU A 64 7.46 8.10 -5.33
C LEU A 64 6.04 8.43 -5.77
N VAL A 65 5.75 9.69 -6.12
CA VAL A 65 4.44 10.12 -6.62
C VAL A 65 4.07 9.39 -7.91
N GLU A 66 5.00 9.32 -8.87
CA GLU A 66 4.76 8.61 -10.14
C GLU A 66 4.58 7.09 -9.92
N ALA A 67 5.30 6.50 -8.96
CA ALA A 67 5.21 5.07 -8.68
C ALA A 67 3.85 4.64 -8.11
N VAL A 68 3.10 5.57 -7.51
CA VAL A 68 1.74 5.32 -6.99
C VAL A 68 0.64 5.89 -7.88
N ALA A 69 1.03 6.57 -8.97
CA ALA A 69 0.09 7.06 -9.97
C ALA A 69 -0.58 5.90 -10.72
N PRO A 70 -1.80 6.09 -11.24
CA PRO A 70 -2.42 5.11 -12.13
C PRO A 70 -1.52 4.85 -13.35
N PRO A 71 -1.42 3.60 -13.83
CA PRO A 71 -0.72 3.31 -15.07
C PRO A 71 -1.31 4.10 -16.25
N LYS A 72 -0.46 4.55 -17.17
CA LYS A 72 -0.91 5.28 -18.37
C LYS A 72 -1.93 4.46 -19.15
N GLY A 73 -3.10 5.05 -19.40
CA GLY A 73 -4.22 4.38 -20.09
C GLY A 73 -5.11 3.53 -19.18
N TRP A 74 -4.86 3.52 -17.87
CA TRP A 74 -5.72 2.88 -16.88
C TRP A 74 -5.99 3.79 -15.70
N ASP A 75 -6.90 4.76 -15.90
CA ASP A 75 -7.23 5.82 -14.94
C ASP A 75 -7.83 5.31 -13.61
N PHE A 76 -8.25 4.04 -13.57
CA PHE A 76 -8.82 3.38 -12.39
C PHE A 76 -7.77 2.59 -11.58
N GLY A 77 -6.57 2.41 -12.12
CA GLY A 77 -5.50 1.71 -11.41
C GLY A 77 -5.13 2.45 -10.13
N ILE A 78 -5.10 1.74 -9.01
CA ILE A 78 -4.63 2.30 -7.73
C ILE A 78 -3.53 1.43 -7.19
N ALA A 79 -2.39 2.06 -6.83
CA ALA A 79 -1.34 1.38 -6.11
C ALA A 79 -1.92 0.86 -4.79
N SER A 80 -1.68 -0.42 -4.49
CA SER A 80 -2.24 -1.00 -3.29
C SER A 80 -1.60 -0.37 -2.05
N TRP A 81 -2.25 -0.57 -0.91
CA TRP A 81 -1.67 -0.21 0.38
C TRP A 81 -0.29 -0.84 0.59
N ARG A 82 -0.15 -2.11 0.18
CA ARG A 82 1.11 -2.85 0.27
C ARG A 82 2.21 -2.19 -0.55
N ASP A 83 1.88 -1.64 -1.71
CA ASP A 83 2.85 -1.00 -2.59
C ASP A 83 3.37 0.32 -1.98
N HIS A 84 2.47 1.13 -1.40
CA HIS A 84 2.88 2.35 -0.67
C HIS A 84 3.84 2.01 0.47
N ILE A 85 3.49 1.01 1.29
CA ILE A 85 4.33 0.59 2.40
C ILE A 85 5.66 0.03 1.90
N ALA A 86 5.67 -0.81 0.86
CA ALA A 86 6.88 -1.37 0.30
C ALA A 86 7.86 -0.27 -0.17
N LEU A 87 7.37 0.79 -0.80
CA LEU A 87 8.18 1.94 -1.21
C LEU A 87 8.80 2.66 0.02
N THR A 88 8.05 2.82 1.11
CA THR A 88 8.61 3.42 2.34
C THR A 88 9.61 2.53 3.07
N LEU A 89 9.59 1.21 2.84
CA LEU A 89 10.47 0.24 3.49
C LEU A 89 11.79 0.00 2.75
N VAL A 90 12.04 0.68 1.63
CA VAL A 90 13.29 0.52 0.87
C VAL A 90 14.49 0.91 1.74
N CYS A 91 14.52 2.13 2.26
CA CYS A 91 15.53 2.56 3.22
C CYS A 91 15.01 3.77 4.02
N ARG A 92 15.75 4.16 5.06
CA ARG A 92 15.37 5.31 5.91
C ARG A 92 15.22 6.61 5.13
N ALA A 93 16.04 6.83 4.10
CA ALA A 93 15.94 8.02 3.25
C ALA A 93 14.63 8.03 2.45
N TRP A 94 14.22 6.90 1.86
CA TRP A 94 12.95 6.77 1.13
C TRP A 94 11.75 6.96 2.07
N CYS A 95 11.78 6.34 3.25
CA CYS A 95 10.76 6.56 4.27
C CYS A 95 10.65 8.05 4.64
N SER A 96 11.78 8.70 4.92
CA SER A 96 11.82 10.12 5.27
C SER A 96 11.25 11.01 4.17
N VAL A 97 11.67 10.79 2.90
CA VAL A 97 11.15 11.56 1.76
C VAL A 97 9.65 11.32 1.56
N ALA A 98 9.19 10.07 1.63
CA ALA A 98 7.77 9.75 1.53
C ALA A 98 6.93 10.45 2.61
N LEU A 99 7.38 10.44 3.87
CA LEU A 99 6.70 11.14 4.98
C LEU A 99 6.59 12.66 4.77
N HIS A 100 7.55 13.25 4.06
CA HIS A 100 7.57 14.68 3.72
C HIS A 100 7.00 14.99 2.33
N THR A 101 6.42 14.01 1.64
CA THR A 101 5.81 14.17 0.31
C THR A 101 4.31 13.90 0.39
N PRO A 102 3.48 14.89 0.75
CA PRO A 102 2.04 14.71 0.89
C PRO A 102 1.33 14.13 -0.35
N SER A 103 1.76 14.50 -1.56
CA SER A 103 1.22 13.98 -2.83
C SER A 103 1.42 12.47 -3.02
N PHE A 104 2.40 11.86 -2.35
CA PHE A 104 2.55 10.41 -2.34
C PHE A 104 1.40 9.71 -1.59
N TRP A 105 0.79 10.42 -0.63
CA TRP A 105 -0.31 9.91 0.20
C TRP A 105 -1.69 10.38 -0.28
N SER A 106 -1.78 11.13 -1.38
CA SER A 106 -3.07 11.68 -1.85
C SER A 106 -3.86 10.75 -2.76
N SER A 107 -3.27 9.63 -3.21
CA SER A 107 -3.90 8.60 -4.05
C SER A 107 -3.94 7.23 -3.35
N LEU A 108 -4.50 7.19 -2.14
CA LEU A 108 -4.59 5.98 -1.33
C LEU A 108 -5.82 5.13 -1.67
N PRO A 109 -5.70 3.79 -1.71
CA PRO A 109 -6.88 2.93 -1.75
C PRO A 109 -7.62 3.03 -0.42
N ILE A 110 -8.95 3.12 -0.48
CA ILE A 110 -9.80 3.11 0.72
C ILE A 110 -9.54 1.81 1.49
N SER A 111 -9.26 1.92 2.78
CA SER A 111 -8.93 0.79 3.64
C SER A 111 -9.68 0.89 4.95
N THR A 112 -10.17 -0.24 5.46
CA THR A 112 -10.76 -0.38 6.80
C THR A 112 -9.71 -0.61 7.89
N SER A 113 -8.42 -0.49 7.57
CA SER A 113 -7.34 -0.61 8.54
C SER A 113 -7.42 0.49 9.60
N LEU A 114 -7.17 0.13 10.86
CA LEU A 114 -7.07 1.08 11.98
C LEU A 114 -5.96 2.13 11.79
N GLU A 115 -4.97 1.86 10.93
CA GLU A 115 -3.88 2.79 10.61
C GLU A 115 -4.20 3.71 9.42
N PHE A 116 -5.35 3.52 8.77
CA PHE A 116 -5.77 4.34 7.63
C PHE A 116 -5.88 5.83 7.98
N PRO A 117 -6.55 6.26 9.08
CA PRO A 117 -6.66 7.69 9.40
C PRO A 117 -5.31 8.37 9.61
N LYS A 118 -4.37 7.71 10.30
CA LYS A 118 -3.01 8.26 10.52
C LYS A 118 -2.26 8.45 9.21
N THR A 119 -2.55 7.62 8.22
CA THR A 119 -1.86 7.66 6.94
C THR A 119 -2.51 8.65 5.99
N LEU A 120 -3.84 8.71 6.00
CA LEU A 120 -4.58 9.77 5.35
C LEU A 120 -4.11 11.15 5.85
N ALA A 121 -3.87 11.32 7.15
CA ALA A 121 -3.33 12.56 7.71
C ALA A 121 -1.97 13.00 7.11
N ARG A 122 -1.20 12.08 6.50
CA ARG A 122 0.08 12.42 5.83
C ARG A 122 -0.12 13.17 4.51
N SER A 123 -1.30 13.07 3.90
CA SER A 123 -1.65 13.83 2.70
C SER A 123 -1.83 15.33 2.97
N LYS A 124 -1.94 15.76 4.25
CA LYS A 124 -2.11 17.15 4.66
C LYS A 124 -3.21 17.84 3.83
N ASP A 125 -2.98 19.06 3.35
CA ASP A 125 -3.92 19.80 2.51
C ASP A 125 -3.78 19.48 1.01
N THR A 126 -3.11 18.40 0.65
CA THR A 126 -2.88 18.07 -0.77
C THR A 126 -4.16 17.57 -1.41
N PRO A 127 -4.44 17.96 -2.68
CA PRO A 127 -5.63 17.49 -3.34
C PRO A 127 -5.69 15.97 -3.47
N MET A 128 -6.80 15.39 -3.04
CA MET A 128 -7.08 13.97 -2.95
C MET A 128 -7.57 13.42 -4.29
N ILE A 129 -7.09 12.23 -4.62
CA ILE A 129 -7.59 11.44 -5.73
C ILE A 129 -8.18 10.15 -5.16
N VAL A 130 -9.49 10.03 -5.26
CA VAL A 130 -10.23 8.90 -4.71
C VAL A 130 -10.60 7.96 -5.84
N ARG A 131 -10.09 6.71 -5.78
CA ARG A 131 -10.46 5.65 -6.72
C ARG A 131 -11.07 4.50 -5.94
N THR A 132 -12.27 4.08 -6.34
CA THR A 132 -13.01 2.99 -5.68
C THR A 132 -13.57 2.04 -6.71
N SER A 133 -13.77 0.79 -6.32
CA SER A 133 -14.37 -0.24 -7.15
C SER A 133 -15.62 -0.80 -6.46
N GLY A 134 -16.68 -1.03 -7.22
CA GLY A 134 -17.95 -1.53 -6.70
C GLY A 134 -17.87 -2.92 -6.05
N ARG A 135 -16.74 -3.62 -6.17
CA ARG A 135 -16.49 -4.92 -5.51
C ARG A 135 -16.24 -4.77 -4.01
N ILE A 136 -15.69 -3.63 -3.57
CA ILE A 136 -15.21 -3.46 -2.19
C ILE A 136 -16.38 -3.31 -1.20
N ALA A 137 -17.55 -2.84 -1.67
CA ALA A 137 -18.76 -2.71 -0.85
C ALA A 137 -19.43 -4.06 -0.48
N GLN A 138 -18.91 -5.20 -0.96
CA GLN A 138 -19.45 -6.53 -0.63
C GLN A 138 -18.83 -7.15 0.63
N ASP A 139 -17.84 -6.49 1.25
CA ASP A 139 -17.16 -7.01 2.43
C ASP A 139 -17.89 -6.67 3.75
N THR A 140 -17.58 -7.46 4.78
CA THR A 140 -18.23 -7.52 6.10
C THR A 140 -18.15 -6.25 6.96
N ASP A 141 -17.44 -5.21 6.52
CA ASP A 141 -17.22 -3.98 7.29
C ASP A 141 -17.59 -2.71 6.51
N ARG A 142 -18.82 -2.70 5.99
CA ARG A 142 -19.35 -1.61 5.17
C ARG A 142 -19.36 -0.26 5.90
N GLU A 143 -19.60 -0.25 7.21
CA GLU A 143 -19.63 0.97 8.01
C GLU A 143 -18.25 1.61 8.06
N ARG A 144 -17.19 0.87 8.46
CA ARG A 144 -15.83 1.41 8.46
C ARG A 144 -15.34 1.79 7.08
N TYR A 145 -15.77 1.06 6.05
CA TYR A 145 -15.46 1.45 4.68
C TYR A 145 -16.05 2.81 4.34
N PHE A 146 -17.31 3.05 4.72
CA PHE A 146 -17.98 4.31 4.46
C PHE A 146 -17.38 5.45 5.28
N GLU A 147 -16.98 5.22 6.53
CA GLU A 147 -16.25 6.19 7.35
C GLU A 147 -14.90 6.57 6.70
N ALA A 148 -14.12 5.57 6.28
CA ALA A 148 -12.85 5.80 5.60
C ALA A 148 -13.04 6.53 4.27
N PHE A 149 -14.11 6.20 3.54
CA PHE A 149 -14.49 6.87 2.31
C PHE A 149 -14.87 8.33 2.55
N GLN A 150 -15.74 8.61 3.52
CA GLN A 150 -16.13 9.96 3.89
C GLN A 150 -14.93 10.83 4.29
N ALA A 151 -13.98 10.27 5.03
CA ALA A 151 -12.76 10.98 5.42
C ALA A 151 -11.90 11.41 4.22
N MET A 152 -11.99 10.71 3.07
CA MET A 152 -11.29 11.11 1.84
C MET A 152 -12.06 12.14 1.00
N LEU A 153 -13.36 12.31 1.23
CA LEU A 153 -14.25 13.16 0.44
C LEU A 153 -14.37 14.59 1.00
N GLU A 154 -13.34 15.12 1.66
CA GLU A 154 -13.31 16.52 2.08
C GLU A 154 -13.47 17.43 0.84
N PRO A 155 -14.57 18.21 0.72
CA PRO A 155 -14.92 18.91 -0.53
C PRO A 155 -13.82 19.84 -1.04
N GLU A 156 -13.09 20.49 -0.14
CA GLU A 156 -12.02 21.44 -0.45
C GLU A 156 -10.75 20.74 -0.97
N ARG A 157 -10.63 19.44 -0.74
CA ARG A 157 -9.45 18.65 -1.09
C ARG A 157 -9.72 17.67 -2.21
N LEU A 158 -10.96 17.29 -2.50
CA LEU A 158 -11.26 16.33 -3.56
C LEU A 158 -10.97 16.92 -4.95
N ASN A 159 -9.97 16.39 -5.63
CA ASN A 159 -9.60 16.82 -7.00
C ASN A 159 -10.13 15.86 -8.08
N GLU A 160 -10.10 14.57 -7.80
CA GLU A 160 -10.53 13.53 -8.72
C GLU A 160 -11.28 12.42 -7.99
N PHE A 161 -12.37 11.95 -8.59
CA PHE A 161 -13.17 10.85 -8.08
C PHE A 161 -13.49 9.86 -9.19
N HIS A 162 -12.95 8.65 -9.07
CA HIS A 162 -13.10 7.58 -10.04
C HIS A 162 -13.81 6.38 -9.40
N VAL A 163 -14.87 5.90 -10.03
CA VAL A 163 -15.61 4.71 -9.59
C VAL A 163 -15.61 3.68 -10.70
N GLU A 164 -15.02 2.51 -10.43
CA GLU A 164 -15.15 1.36 -11.31
C GLU A 164 -16.44 0.59 -10.96
N ALA A 165 -17.47 0.75 -11.81
CA ALA A 165 -18.73 0.03 -11.68
C ALA A 165 -18.62 -1.37 -12.31
N TYR A 166 -18.89 -2.41 -11.52
CA TYR A 166 -19.00 -3.77 -12.03
C TYR A 166 -20.47 -4.13 -12.29
N TYR A 167 -20.81 -4.36 -13.56
CA TYR A 167 -22.11 -4.93 -13.91
C TYR A 167 -22.10 -6.44 -13.63
N HIS A 168 -22.83 -6.88 -12.60
CA HIS A 168 -23.06 -8.31 -12.30
C HIS A 168 -24.12 -8.97 -13.22
N GLY A 169 -24.46 -8.35 -14.34
CA GLY A 169 -25.47 -8.89 -15.26
C GLY A 169 -24.94 -10.10 -16.04
N LYS A 170 -25.59 -11.27 -15.90
CA LYS A 170 -25.43 -12.44 -16.79
C LYS A 170 -25.84 -12.20 -18.25
N ARG A 171 -25.98 -10.95 -18.70
CA ARG A 171 -26.26 -10.66 -20.11
C ARG A 171 -24.95 -10.82 -20.87
N ALA A 172 -24.97 -11.67 -21.89
CA ALA A 172 -23.86 -11.84 -22.81
C ALA A 172 -23.40 -10.46 -23.28
N LEU A 173 -22.24 -10.02 -22.80
CA LEU A 173 -21.58 -8.84 -23.33
C LEU A 173 -21.27 -9.12 -24.81
N PRO A 174 -21.38 -8.12 -25.70
CA PRO A 174 -20.92 -8.25 -27.07
C PRO A 174 -19.48 -8.77 -27.06
N LYS A 175 -19.19 -9.83 -27.83
CA LYS A 175 -17.89 -10.52 -27.85
C LYS A 175 -16.71 -9.60 -28.21
N ASP A 176 -17.00 -8.42 -28.75
CA ASP A 176 -16.01 -7.49 -29.28
C ASP A 176 -15.55 -6.44 -28.25
N ASN A 177 -16.12 -6.41 -27.03
CA ASN A 177 -15.60 -5.57 -25.95
C ASN A 177 -16.07 -6.08 -24.57
N PRO A 178 -15.24 -6.85 -23.83
CA PRO A 178 -15.64 -7.39 -22.53
C PRO A 178 -15.73 -6.29 -21.46
N GLY A 179 -16.88 -5.62 -21.39
CA GLY A 179 -17.57 -5.27 -20.15
C GLY A 179 -16.84 -4.41 -19.13
N ARG A 180 -16.38 -3.22 -19.52
CA ARG A 180 -16.18 -2.13 -18.56
C ARG A 180 -17.07 -0.96 -18.98
N VAL A 181 -18.11 -0.71 -18.18
CA VAL A 181 -18.88 0.53 -18.29
C VAL A 181 -18.15 1.54 -17.41
N TYR A 182 -17.39 2.43 -18.04
CA TYR A 182 -16.74 3.53 -17.35
C TYR A 182 -17.79 4.62 -17.13
N THR A 183 -18.09 4.94 -15.88
CA THR A 183 -18.79 6.19 -15.57
C THR A 183 -17.72 7.28 -15.55
N THR A 184 -17.82 8.24 -16.48
CA THR A 184 -16.83 9.30 -16.66
C THR A 184 -16.70 10.17 -15.43
N CYS A 185 -15.45 10.46 -15.07
CA CYS A 185 -15.04 11.42 -14.06
C CYS A 185 -15.50 12.82 -14.47
N GLU A 186 -16.40 13.44 -13.72
CA GLU A 186 -16.55 14.90 -13.77
C GLU A 186 -15.43 15.49 -12.90
N ARG A 187 -14.52 16.24 -13.53
CA ARG A 187 -13.63 17.13 -12.75
C ARG A 187 -14.56 18.11 -12.05
N VAL A 188 -14.50 18.14 -10.72
CA VAL A 188 -15.28 19.10 -9.92
C VAL A 188 -14.66 20.48 -10.17
N GLU A 189 -15.08 21.15 -11.24
CA GLU A 189 -14.74 22.55 -11.48
C GLU A 189 -15.55 23.37 -10.47
N GLY A 190 -14.94 23.66 -9.32
CA GLY A 190 -15.56 24.44 -8.26
C GLY A 190 -16.04 25.81 -8.75
N ARG A 191 -17.35 25.92 -8.96
CA ARG A 191 -18.10 27.15 -8.66
C ARG A 191 -18.89 26.87 -7.39
N LEU A 192 -18.28 27.16 -6.25
CA LEU A 192 -18.98 27.42 -5.00
C LEU A 192 -19.17 28.93 -4.87
#